data_AF-A0A1D8PQJ0-F1
#
_entry.id   AF-A0A1D8PQJ0-F1
#
_cell.length_a   1.000
_cell.length_b   1.000
_cell.length_c   1.000
_cell.angle_alpha   90.00
_cell.angle_beta   90.00
_cell.angle_gamma   90.00
#
_symmetry.space_group_name_H-M   'P 1'
#
loop_
_entity.id
_entity.type
_entity.pdbx_description
1 polymer ?
#
loop_
_entity_poly.entity_id
_entity_poly.type
_entity_poly.pdbx_seq_one_letter_code
_entity_poly.pdbx_strand_id
1 'polypeptide(L)'
;MVFKFTIDNVLNKYIPRNRLSRLPRPIARLLGAHKDKPAADYFIWLEILIGTFAGVALLEGVFKSPNIFRDRHHAPMILASYGASAILCFNASQVPLAQPRNVLVGHFIASVIGLCIQKLFSLSKTGQDHYWASGALSVAVSSVAMSIGNCIHPPAGASALLPSIDEQVREMSWWFLPVQLVSSVLILSVACITGNVIRRYPVYWWTPADLGGEKENNLEADIEEESKEKPDSISIEPGIKTIFISSDKIVVPEELDLDEIDIDWLDSLKSKLKQLED
;
A
#
# COMPACT_ATOMS: atom_id res chain seq x y z
N MET A 1 7.26 -5.72 -10.84
CA MET A 1 7.23 -7.19 -10.75
C MET A 1 5.97 -7.56 -10.00
N VAL A 2 5.01 -8.20 -10.65
CA VAL A 2 3.80 -8.71 -9.98
C VAL A 2 4.14 -10.12 -9.51
N PHE A 3 4.18 -10.35 -8.20
CA PHE A 3 4.35 -11.70 -7.68
C PHE A 3 3.09 -12.50 -8.00
N LYS A 4 3.25 -13.69 -8.60
CA LYS A 4 2.10 -14.57 -8.92
C LYS A 4 1.28 -14.91 -7.67
N PHE A 5 1.95 -15.07 -6.55
CA PHE A 5 1.33 -15.30 -5.25
C PHE A 5 1.50 -14.07 -4.36
N THR A 6 0.38 -13.62 -3.81
CA THR A 6 0.33 -12.72 -2.67
C THR A 6 -0.77 -13.20 -1.71
N ILE A 7 -0.67 -12.83 -0.44
CA ILE A 7 -1.74 -13.10 0.54
C ILE A 7 -3.09 -12.57 0.07
N ASP A 8 -3.11 -11.51 -0.75
CA ASP A 8 -4.33 -10.88 -1.27
C ASP A 8 -5.17 -11.83 -2.12
N ASN A 9 -4.53 -12.74 -2.87
CA ASN A 9 -5.24 -13.74 -3.68
C ASN A 9 -6.13 -14.65 -2.82
N VAL A 10 -5.79 -14.83 -1.54
CA VAL A 10 -6.56 -15.63 -0.60
C VAL A 10 -7.48 -14.75 0.25
N LEU A 11 -6.95 -13.63 0.77
CA LEU A 11 -7.61 -12.83 1.78
C LEU A 11 -8.73 -11.95 1.20
N ASN A 12 -8.57 -11.42 -0.03
CA ASN A 12 -9.52 -10.50 -0.64
C ASN A 12 -10.93 -11.10 -0.79
N LYS A 13 -11.04 -12.42 -0.92
CA LYS A 13 -12.33 -13.13 -0.98
C LYS A 13 -13.17 -12.95 0.28
N TYR A 14 -12.52 -12.78 1.44
CA TYR A 14 -13.17 -12.69 2.75
C TYR A 14 -13.32 -11.25 3.24
N ILE A 15 -12.67 -10.29 2.60
CA ILE A 15 -12.73 -8.89 3.04
C ILE A 15 -14.00 -8.24 2.49
N PRO A 16 -14.82 -7.62 3.35
CA PRO A 16 -16.04 -6.96 2.90
C PRO A 16 -15.74 -5.79 1.98
N ARG A 17 -16.67 -5.53 1.04
CA ARG A 17 -16.64 -4.34 0.17
C ARG A 17 -16.46 -3.06 0.96
N ASN A 18 -15.70 -2.13 0.39
CA ASN A 18 -15.48 -0.81 0.95
C ASN A 18 -16.83 -0.09 1.19
N ARG A 19 -17.16 0.21 2.46
CA ARG A 19 -18.40 0.90 2.86
C ARG A 19 -18.20 2.38 3.20
N LEU A 20 -17.05 2.97 2.86
CA LEU A 20 -16.70 4.34 3.25
C LEU A 20 -17.71 5.39 2.75
N SER A 21 -18.35 5.15 1.61
CA SER A 21 -19.38 6.02 1.03
C SER A 21 -20.65 6.14 1.88
N ARG A 22 -20.86 5.24 2.84
CA ARG A 22 -22.00 5.29 3.79
C ARG A 22 -21.76 6.19 5.00
N LEU A 23 -20.51 6.62 5.23
CA LEU A 23 -20.18 7.49 6.35
C LEU A 23 -20.63 8.94 6.06
N PRO A 24 -20.83 9.76 7.12
CA PRO A 24 -21.08 11.19 6.95
C PRO A 24 -19.99 11.83 6.07
N ARG A 25 -20.41 12.73 5.16
CA ARG A 25 -19.54 13.39 4.17
C ARG A 25 -18.17 13.88 4.72
N PRO A 26 -18.06 14.54 5.89
CA PRO A 26 -16.75 14.99 6.37
C PRO A 26 -15.82 13.82 6.72
N ILE A 27 -16.34 12.76 7.33
CA ILE A 27 -15.58 11.56 7.70
C ILE A 27 -15.22 10.76 6.45
N ALA A 28 -16.20 10.59 5.54
CA ALA A 28 -15.97 9.92 4.27
C ALA A 28 -14.85 10.63 3.47
N ARG A 29 -14.88 11.97 3.41
CA ARG A 29 -13.83 12.77 2.76
C ARG A 29 -12.48 12.59 3.45
N LEU A 30 -12.42 12.66 4.78
CA LEU A 30 -11.18 12.48 5.56
C LEU A 30 -10.55 11.09 5.35
N LEU A 31 -11.36 10.09 5.00
CA LEU A 31 -10.89 8.73 4.75
C LEU A 31 -10.66 8.47 3.24
N GLY A 32 -10.65 9.51 2.41
CA GLY A 32 -10.33 9.44 0.98
C GLY A 32 -11.51 9.12 0.06
N ALA A 33 -12.77 9.18 0.52
CA ALA A 33 -13.95 8.92 -0.31
C ALA A 33 -14.40 10.18 -1.09
N HIS A 34 -13.50 10.77 -1.89
CA HIS A 34 -13.82 11.83 -2.83
C HIS A 34 -12.99 11.71 -4.10
N LYS A 35 -13.35 12.47 -5.14
CA LYS A 35 -12.57 12.56 -6.37
C LYS A 35 -11.45 13.58 -6.21
N ASP A 36 -10.29 13.28 -6.79
CA ASP A 36 -9.21 14.24 -6.95
C ASP A 36 -9.65 15.40 -7.84
N LYS A 37 -9.15 16.60 -7.55
CA LYS A 37 -9.31 17.77 -8.40
C LYS A 37 -7.94 18.18 -8.91
N PRO A 38 -7.83 18.66 -10.17
CA PRO A 38 -6.59 19.25 -10.64
C PRO A 38 -6.26 20.47 -9.76
N ALA A 39 -5.02 20.53 -9.29
CA ALA A 39 -4.51 21.61 -8.47
C ALA A 39 -3.15 22.03 -9.01
N ALA A 40 -2.82 23.32 -8.88
CA ALA A 40 -1.53 23.82 -9.29
C ALA A 40 -0.42 23.35 -8.33
N ASP A 41 0.78 23.14 -8.86
CA ASP A 41 1.91 22.56 -8.13
C ASP A 41 2.26 23.30 -6.84
N TYR A 42 2.16 24.63 -6.83
CA TYR A 42 2.47 25.43 -5.63
C TYR A 42 1.51 25.15 -4.46
N PHE A 43 0.24 24.84 -4.73
CA PHE A 43 -0.68 24.40 -3.68
C PHE A 43 -0.28 23.02 -3.16
N ILE A 44 0.11 22.12 -4.05
CA ILE A 44 0.59 20.78 -3.68
C ILE A 44 1.87 20.89 -2.82
N TRP A 45 2.82 21.76 -3.19
CA TRP A 45 4.03 22.01 -2.40
C TRP A 45 3.70 22.56 -1.00
N LEU A 46 2.70 23.44 -0.89
CA LEU A 46 2.23 23.93 0.39
C LEU A 46 1.57 22.81 1.23
N GLU A 47 0.76 21.95 0.62
CA GLU A 47 0.19 20.77 1.28
C GLU A 47 1.29 19.84 1.79
N ILE A 48 2.33 19.57 0.98
CA ILE A 48 3.48 18.75 1.34
C ILE A 48 4.23 19.36 2.52
N LEU A 49 4.50 20.68 2.48
CA LEU A 49 5.19 21.39 3.54
C LEU A 49 4.42 21.29 4.87
N ILE A 50 3.13 21.63 4.84
CA ILE A 50 2.27 21.62 6.03
C ILE A 50 2.09 20.18 6.55
N GLY A 51 1.80 19.22 5.67
CA GLY A 51 1.60 17.83 6.02
C GLY A 51 2.84 17.19 6.63
N THR A 52 4.01 17.37 5.99
CA THR A 52 5.28 16.82 6.49
C THR A 52 5.65 17.45 7.83
N PHE A 53 5.58 18.78 7.95
CA PHE A 53 5.87 19.46 9.21
C PHE A 53 4.92 19.01 10.31
N ALA A 54 3.59 19.05 10.08
CA ALA A 54 2.61 18.66 11.07
C ALA A 54 2.73 17.18 11.47
N GLY A 55 3.02 16.29 10.51
CA GLY A 55 3.17 14.86 10.74
C GLY A 55 4.37 14.54 11.62
N VAL A 56 5.54 15.05 11.24
CA VAL A 56 6.78 14.86 11.99
C VAL A 56 6.72 15.57 13.34
N ALA A 57 6.24 16.82 13.41
CA ALA A 57 6.12 17.57 14.66
C ALA A 57 5.11 16.95 15.62
N LEU A 58 3.99 16.37 15.13
CA LEU A 58 3.05 15.65 15.99
C LEU A 58 3.70 14.40 16.58
N LEU A 59 4.37 13.60 15.76
CA LEU A 59 5.05 12.38 16.21
C LEU A 59 6.12 12.72 17.24
N GLU A 60 7.04 13.63 16.89
CA GLU A 60 8.09 14.09 17.81
C GLU A 60 7.51 14.72 19.08
N GLY A 61 6.46 15.53 18.96
CA GLY A 61 5.78 16.15 20.09
C GLY A 61 5.18 15.13 21.06
N VAL A 62 4.54 14.08 20.54
CA VAL A 62 3.99 12.99 21.36
C VAL A 62 5.10 12.24 22.10
N PHE A 63 6.17 11.83 21.40
CA PHE A 63 7.27 11.08 22.03
C PHE A 63 8.20 11.94 22.89
N LYS A 64 8.23 13.26 22.67
CA LYS A 64 8.87 14.23 23.56
C LYS A 64 8.06 14.47 24.83
N SER A 65 6.74 14.41 24.80
CA SER A 65 5.92 14.59 26.01
C SER A 65 6.13 13.43 27.00
N PRO A 66 6.05 13.65 28.34
CA PRO A 66 6.06 12.57 29.31
C PRO A 66 4.96 11.55 28.98
N ASN A 67 5.37 10.32 28.72
CA ASN A 67 4.49 9.23 28.35
C ASN A 67 5.16 7.89 28.70
N ILE A 68 4.38 6.80 28.68
CA ILE A 68 4.89 5.48 29.06
C ILE A 68 6.06 5.00 28.19
N PHE A 69 6.09 5.36 26.89
CA PHE A 69 7.15 4.97 25.97
C PHE A 69 8.48 5.66 26.31
N ARG A 70 8.43 6.96 26.61
CA ARG A 70 9.62 7.74 26.96
C ARG A 70 10.10 7.45 28.38
N ASP A 71 9.21 7.53 29.36
CA ASP A 71 9.58 7.55 30.77
C ASP A 71 9.97 6.17 31.32
N ARG A 72 9.36 5.10 30.77
CA ARG A 72 9.64 3.71 31.21
C ARG A 72 10.50 2.91 30.24
N HIS A 73 10.48 3.27 28.96
CA HIS A 73 11.13 2.49 27.91
C HIS A 73 12.14 3.29 27.10
N HIS A 74 12.42 4.54 27.47
CA HIS A 74 13.41 5.39 26.80
C HIS A 74 13.21 5.44 25.29
N ALA A 75 11.97 5.48 24.80
CA ALA A 75 11.71 5.58 23.37
C ALA A 75 12.33 6.87 22.80
N PRO A 76 12.99 6.81 21.63
CA PRO A 76 13.52 8.00 20.97
C PRO A 76 12.37 8.93 20.53
N MET A 77 12.69 10.21 20.33
CA MET A 77 11.71 11.21 19.89
C MET A 77 11.11 10.86 18.51
N ILE A 78 11.91 10.25 17.64
CA ILE A 78 11.49 9.73 16.34
C ILE A 78 12.35 8.54 15.96
N LEU A 79 11.73 7.52 15.36
CA LEU A 79 12.47 6.47 14.67
C LEU A 79 12.77 6.94 13.25
N ALA A 80 14.03 6.83 12.80
CA ALA A 80 14.47 7.38 11.51
C ALA A 80 13.64 6.90 10.31
N SER A 81 13.03 5.72 10.39
CA SER A 81 12.12 5.19 9.37
C SER A 81 10.89 6.08 9.12
N TYR A 82 10.40 6.82 10.12
CA TYR A 82 9.26 7.73 9.96
C TYR A 82 9.60 9.03 9.23
N GLY A 83 10.86 9.45 9.21
CA GLY A 83 11.30 10.55 8.33
C GLY A 83 11.10 10.19 6.86
N ALA A 84 11.53 8.99 6.45
CA ALA A 84 11.31 8.49 5.10
C ALA A 84 9.83 8.17 4.82
N SER A 85 9.11 7.67 5.81
CA SER A 85 7.66 7.42 5.71
C SER A 85 6.87 8.71 5.48
N ALA A 86 7.25 9.81 6.14
CA ALA A 86 6.65 11.12 5.94
C ALA A 86 6.82 11.58 4.49
N ILE A 87 8.02 11.45 3.91
CA ILE A 87 8.25 11.77 2.49
C ILE A 87 7.29 10.96 1.60
N LEU A 88 7.17 9.65 1.84
CA LEU A 88 6.31 8.80 1.02
C LEU A 88 4.81 9.15 1.19
N CYS A 89 4.34 9.36 2.42
CA CYS A 89 2.94 9.66 2.72
C CYS A 89 2.50 11.07 2.30
N PHE A 90 3.39 12.06 2.38
CA PHE A 90 3.05 13.45 2.09
C PHE A 90 3.48 13.88 0.69
N ASN A 91 4.65 13.49 0.19
CA ASN A 91 5.09 13.86 -1.16
C ASN A 91 4.43 12.95 -2.21
N ALA A 92 4.69 11.64 -2.10
CA ALA A 92 4.22 10.63 -3.05
C ALA A 92 2.92 9.93 -2.58
N SER A 93 1.96 10.68 -2.02
CA SER A 93 0.79 10.16 -1.30
C SER A 93 -0.09 9.17 -2.08
N GLN A 94 -0.10 9.26 -3.41
CA GLN A 94 -0.92 8.42 -4.29
C GLN A 94 -0.26 7.09 -4.67
N VAL A 95 1.04 6.89 -4.38
CA VAL A 95 1.70 5.64 -4.75
C VAL A 95 1.22 4.48 -3.88
N PRO A 96 1.16 3.24 -4.42
CA PRO A 96 0.76 2.06 -3.67
C PRO A 96 1.55 1.84 -2.36
N LEU A 97 2.84 2.19 -2.36
CA LEU A 97 3.75 2.00 -1.22
C LEU A 97 3.46 2.95 -0.04
N ALA A 98 2.71 4.04 -0.28
CA ALA A 98 2.31 5.03 0.73
C ALA A 98 0.97 4.69 1.40
N GLN A 99 0.25 3.67 0.93
CA GLN A 99 -1.11 3.42 1.39
C GLN A 99 -1.13 2.86 2.83
N PRO A 100 -2.21 3.07 3.60
CA PRO A 100 -2.25 2.82 5.04
C PRO A 100 -1.86 1.41 5.46
N ARG A 101 -2.33 0.39 4.72
CA ARG A 101 -1.94 -1.00 4.97
C ARG A 101 -0.43 -1.19 4.90
N ASN A 102 0.22 -0.65 3.87
CA ASN A 102 1.66 -0.84 3.68
C ASN A 102 2.43 -0.14 4.81
N VAL A 103 2.04 1.08 5.17
CA VAL A 103 2.66 1.81 6.28
C VAL A 103 2.49 1.04 7.60
N LEU A 104 1.26 0.67 7.96
CA LEU A 104 0.98 0.02 9.25
C LEU A 104 1.56 -1.41 9.31
N VAL A 105 1.17 -2.26 8.36
CA VAL A 105 1.52 -3.68 8.34
C VAL A 105 2.98 -3.88 7.97
N GLY A 106 3.50 -3.12 6.99
CA GLY A 106 4.89 -3.22 6.57
C GLY A 106 5.84 -2.90 7.72
N HIS A 107 5.63 -1.78 8.42
CA HIS A 107 6.40 -1.46 9.61
C HIS A 107 6.27 -2.50 10.71
N PHE A 108 5.05 -2.97 11.01
CA PHE A 108 4.83 -3.93 12.08
C PHE A 108 5.50 -5.28 11.80
N ILE A 109 5.33 -5.85 10.60
CA ILE A 109 5.99 -7.10 10.18
C ILE A 109 7.51 -6.95 10.26
N ALA A 110 8.04 -5.86 9.71
CA ALA A 110 9.48 -5.59 9.72
C ALA A 110 10.04 -5.49 11.14
N SER A 111 9.36 -4.75 12.04
CA SER A 111 9.77 -4.62 13.44
C SER A 111 9.71 -5.95 14.20
N VAL A 112 8.68 -6.78 13.96
CA VAL A 112 8.58 -8.12 14.59
C VAL A 112 9.74 -9.00 14.15
N ILE A 113 9.99 -9.10 12.84
CA ILE A 113 11.08 -9.91 12.29
C ILE A 113 12.45 -9.41 12.80
N GLY A 114 12.66 -8.09 12.76
CA GLY A 114 13.87 -7.44 13.27
C GLY A 114 14.14 -7.75 14.74
N LEU A 115 13.13 -7.63 15.61
CA LEU A 115 13.24 -7.98 17.02
C LEU A 115 13.53 -9.48 17.24
N CYS A 116 12.85 -10.36 16.51
CA CYS A 116 13.06 -11.81 16.65
C CYS A 116 14.50 -12.21 16.28
N ILE A 117 15.01 -11.72 15.15
CA ILE A 117 16.36 -12.04 14.70
C ILE A 117 17.39 -11.40 15.63
N GLN A 118 17.23 -10.13 15.98
CA GLN A 118 18.09 -9.44 16.94
C GLN A 118 18.20 -10.21 18.26
N LYS A 119 17.06 -10.65 18.83
CA LYS A 119 17.04 -11.41 20.07
C LYS A 119 17.69 -12.78 19.95
N LEU A 120 17.55 -13.44 18.81
CA LEU A 120 18.22 -14.70 18.52
C LEU A 120 19.75 -14.52 18.54
N PHE A 121 20.26 -13.45 17.93
CA PHE A 121 21.69 -13.12 17.98
C PHE A 121 22.15 -12.75 19.39
N SER A 122 21.30 -12.11 20.21
CA SER A 122 21.63 -11.78 21.60
C SER A 122 21.80 -12.98 22.54
N LEU A 123 21.36 -14.19 22.16
CA LEU A 123 21.45 -15.39 23.00
C LEU A 123 22.89 -15.84 23.29
N SER A 124 23.87 -15.40 22.50
CA SER A 124 25.28 -15.74 22.69
C SER A 124 26.16 -14.50 22.55
N LYS A 125 27.29 -14.47 23.28
CA LYS A 125 28.24 -13.36 23.19
C LYS A 125 28.76 -13.18 21.75
N THR A 126 29.09 -14.28 21.08
CA THR A 126 29.52 -14.28 19.67
C THR A 126 28.43 -13.73 18.73
N GLY A 127 27.16 -14.02 18.99
CA GLY A 127 26.07 -13.44 18.21
C GLY A 127 25.92 -11.93 18.40
N GLN A 128 26.19 -11.41 19.61
CA GLN A 128 26.18 -9.97 19.88
C GLN A 128 27.28 -9.24 19.08
N ASP A 129 28.46 -9.85 18.93
CA ASP A 129 29.56 -9.32 18.10
C ASP A 129 29.23 -9.31 16.59
N HIS A 130 28.11 -9.92 16.17
CA HIS A 130 27.70 -10.06 14.78
C HIS A 130 26.33 -9.43 14.48
N TYR A 131 25.95 -8.37 15.19
CA TYR A 131 24.72 -7.65 14.91
C TYR A 131 24.64 -7.03 13.50
N TRP A 132 25.77 -6.80 12.82
CA TRP A 132 25.77 -6.41 11.41
C TRP A 132 25.06 -7.45 10.53
N ALA A 133 25.26 -8.75 10.80
CA ALA A 133 24.61 -9.85 10.09
C ALA A 133 23.15 -10.01 10.52
N SER A 134 22.86 -9.81 11.81
CA SER A 134 21.48 -9.74 12.34
C SER A 134 20.66 -8.68 11.59
N GLY A 135 21.20 -7.48 11.43
CA GLY A 135 20.57 -6.38 10.71
C GLY A 135 20.30 -6.71 9.24
N ALA A 136 21.32 -7.20 8.53
CA ALA A 136 21.18 -7.60 7.13
C ALA A 136 20.13 -8.71 6.94
N LEU A 137 20.17 -9.75 7.78
CA LEU A 137 19.21 -10.84 7.76
C LEU A 137 17.79 -10.35 8.06
N SER A 138 17.64 -9.43 9.01
CA SER A 138 16.34 -8.84 9.37
C SER A 138 15.69 -8.13 8.19
N VAL A 139 16.44 -7.30 7.47
CA VAL A 139 15.95 -6.61 6.28
C VAL A 139 15.60 -7.59 5.16
N ALA A 140 16.46 -8.58 4.91
CA ALA A 140 16.25 -9.58 3.87
C ALA A 140 14.97 -10.42 4.11
N VAL A 141 14.81 -10.96 5.32
CA VAL A 141 13.63 -11.75 5.70
C VAL A 141 12.37 -10.89 5.69
N SER A 142 12.44 -9.65 6.20
CA SER A 142 11.32 -8.71 6.18
C SER A 142 10.90 -8.32 4.76
N SER A 143 11.86 -8.16 3.84
CA SER A 143 11.58 -7.86 2.43
C SER A 143 10.75 -8.98 1.78
N VAL A 144 11.13 -10.24 1.99
CA VAL A 144 10.36 -11.40 1.50
C VAL A 144 8.99 -11.47 2.17
N ALA A 145 8.91 -11.31 3.49
CA ALA A 145 7.65 -11.36 4.23
C ALA A 145 6.66 -10.27 3.77
N MET A 146 7.12 -9.03 3.59
CA MET A 146 6.30 -7.93 3.07
C MET A 146 5.90 -8.15 1.60
N SER A 147 6.75 -8.79 0.79
CA SER A 147 6.44 -9.15 -0.60
C SER A 147 5.32 -10.19 -0.66
N ILE A 148 5.41 -11.23 0.16
CA ILE A 148 4.35 -12.24 0.31
C ILE A 148 3.06 -11.59 0.81
N GLY A 149 3.17 -10.71 1.81
CA GLY A 149 2.05 -9.99 2.41
C GLY A 149 1.48 -8.84 1.60
N ASN A 150 2.00 -8.57 0.39
CA ASN A 150 1.64 -7.42 -0.45
C ASN A 150 1.53 -6.09 0.32
N CYS A 151 2.46 -5.86 1.24
CA CYS A 151 2.44 -4.72 2.14
C CYS A 151 3.81 -4.02 2.18
N ILE A 152 4.51 -4.02 1.05
CA ILE A 152 5.84 -3.41 0.93
C ILE A 152 5.75 -1.92 1.26
N HIS A 153 6.53 -1.52 2.26
CA HIS A 153 6.77 -0.14 2.62
C HIS A 153 8.27 0.06 2.78
N PRO A 154 8.98 0.67 1.80
CA PRO A 154 10.44 0.74 1.83
C PRO A 154 11.05 1.28 3.13
N PRO A 155 10.49 2.32 3.78
CA PRO A 155 10.96 2.78 5.09
C PRO A 155 10.93 1.72 6.20
N ALA A 156 10.06 0.71 6.09
CA ALA A 156 10.02 -0.41 7.03
C ALA A 156 11.30 -1.26 7.00
N GLY A 157 12.11 -1.20 5.93
CA GLY A 157 13.45 -1.78 5.93
C GLY A 157 14.31 -1.24 7.07
N ALA A 158 14.26 0.06 7.35
CA ALA A 158 14.93 0.63 8.52
C ALA A 158 14.32 0.13 9.83
N SER A 159 12.98 -0.05 9.91
CA SER A 159 12.34 -0.64 11.10
C SER A 159 12.79 -2.08 11.40
N ALA A 160 13.09 -2.89 10.38
CA ALA A 160 13.69 -4.22 10.56
C ALA A 160 15.15 -4.14 11.03
N LEU A 161 15.90 -3.12 10.58
CA LEU A 161 17.32 -2.95 10.87
C LEU A 161 17.58 -2.41 12.28
N LEU A 162 16.76 -1.45 12.73
CA LEU A 162 16.94 -0.66 13.96
C LEU A 162 17.27 -1.50 15.21
N PRO A 163 16.56 -2.61 15.52
CA PRO A 163 16.89 -3.42 16.69
C PRO A 163 18.35 -3.91 16.74
N SER A 164 18.97 -4.14 15.58
CA SER A 164 20.34 -4.65 15.52
C SER A 164 21.40 -3.55 15.61
N ILE A 165 21.08 -2.31 15.22
CA ILE A 165 22.06 -1.22 15.10
C ILE A 165 21.95 -0.16 16.20
N ASP A 166 20.78 -0.04 16.84
CA ASP A 166 20.49 1.01 17.81
C ASP A 166 20.29 0.38 19.21
N GLU A 167 21.16 0.78 20.14
CA GLU A 167 21.12 0.31 21.52
C GLU A 167 19.85 0.73 22.27
N GLN A 168 19.38 1.96 22.06
CA GLN A 168 18.15 2.46 22.68
C GLN A 168 16.93 1.66 22.19
N VAL A 169 16.91 1.29 20.91
CA VAL A 169 15.88 0.39 20.37
C VAL A 169 15.97 -1.01 20.95
N ARG A 170 17.18 -1.52 21.16
CA ARG A 170 17.40 -2.83 21.79
C ARG A 170 16.93 -2.85 23.24
N GLU A 171 17.17 -1.77 24.00
CA GLU A 171 16.69 -1.60 25.37
C GLU A 171 15.16 -1.56 25.48
N MET A 172 14.47 -0.91 24.51
CA MET A 172 13.00 -0.95 24.42
C MET A 172 12.46 -2.39 24.31
N SER A 173 13.24 -3.30 23.72
CA SER A 173 12.83 -4.69 23.50
C SER A 173 11.46 -4.77 22.80
N TRP A 174 10.44 -5.33 23.46
CA TRP A 174 9.13 -5.55 22.84
C TRP A 174 8.29 -4.27 22.77
N TRP A 175 8.64 -3.23 23.54
CA TRP A 175 7.97 -1.94 23.48
C TRP A 175 8.19 -1.18 22.18
N PHE A 176 9.19 -1.59 21.41
CA PHE A 176 9.38 -1.11 20.04
C PHE A 176 8.15 -1.36 19.15
N LEU A 177 7.39 -2.44 19.37
CA LEU A 177 6.20 -2.76 18.57
C LEU A 177 5.04 -1.76 18.79
N PRO A 178 4.59 -1.50 20.04
CA PRO A 178 3.67 -0.40 20.33
C PRO A 178 4.14 0.97 19.80
N VAL A 179 5.43 1.31 19.96
CA VAL A 179 5.98 2.58 19.46
C VAL A 179 5.81 2.70 17.95
N GLN A 180 6.06 1.61 17.21
CA GLN A 180 5.85 1.55 15.76
C GLN A 180 4.36 1.72 15.41
N LEU A 181 3.46 1.01 16.09
CA LEU A 181 2.01 1.13 15.81
C LEU A 181 1.50 2.55 16.04
N VAL A 182 1.86 3.17 17.17
CA VAL A 182 1.47 4.55 17.49
C VAL A 182 2.04 5.51 16.44
N SER A 183 3.32 5.39 16.11
CA SER A 183 3.97 6.24 15.10
C SER A 183 3.29 6.15 13.73
N SER A 184 2.97 4.93 13.28
CA SER A 184 2.22 4.73 12.02
C SER A 184 0.84 5.37 12.07
N VAL A 185 0.09 5.18 13.17
CA VAL A 185 -1.25 5.77 13.33
C VAL A 185 -1.19 7.30 13.32
N LEU A 186 -0.21 7.91 13.99
CA LEU A 186 -0.06 9.37 14.03
C LEU A 186 0.24 9.94 12.64
N ILE A 187 1.21 9.38 11.91
CA ILE A 187 1.55 9.83 10.55
C ILE A 187 0.37 9.63 9.60
N LEU A 188 -0.30 8.49 9.65
CA LEU A 188 -1.49 8.22 8.82
C LEU A 188 -2.64 9.17 9.15
N SER A 189 -2.82 9.53 10.42
CA SER A 189 -3.86 10.49 10.82
C SER A 189 -3.61 11.86 10.20
N VAL A 190 -2.37 12.36 10.25
CA VAL A 190 -2.02 13.65 9.62
C VAL A 190 -2.10 13.56 8.09
N ALA A 191 -1.68 12.44 7.49
CA ALA A 191 -1.81 12.21 6.05
C ALA A 191 -3.28 12.19 5.60
N CYS A 192 -4.19 11.59 6.37
CA CYS A 192 -5.63 11.64 6.11
C CYS A 192 -6.18 13.07 6.22
N ILE A 193 -5.74 13.86 7.20
CA ILE A 193 -6.23 15.24 7.37
C ILE A 193 -5.71 16.14 6.24
N THR A 194 -4.39 16.18 6.07
CA THR A 194 -3.73 17.13 5.17
C THR A 194 -3.83 16.71 3.71
N GLY A 195 -3.72 15.42 3.41
CA GLY A 195 -3.77 14.87 2.05
C GLY A 195 -5.17 14.84 1.42
N ASN A 196 -6.24 15.23 2.14
CA ASN A 196 -7.60 15.38 1.60
C ASN A 196 -8.03 16.86 1.43
N VAL A 197 -7.10 17.80 1.60
CA VAL A 197 -7.36 19.24 1.42
C VAL A 197 -7.32 19.58 -0.06
N ILE A 198 -6.20 19.30 -0.73
CA ILE A 198 -5.99 19.56 -2.16
C ILE A 198 -6.05 18.25 -2.96
N ARG A 199 -5.35 17.22 -2.49
CA ARG A 199 -5.33 15.88 -3.10
C ARG A 199 -6.33 14.94 -2.39
N ARG A 200 -6.20 13.63 -2.65
CA ARG A 200 -6.91 12.53 -1.98
C ARG A 200 -5.90 11.59 -1.30
N TYR A 201 -6.15 11.28 -0.04
CA TYR A 201 -5.44 10.24 0.69
C TYR A 201 -6.32 9.57 1.76
N PRO A 202 -6.32 8.24 1.91
CA PRO A 202 -5.69 7.27 1.03
C PRO A 202 -6.46 7.08 -0.28
N VAL A 203 -5.79 6.52 -1.28
CA VAL A 203 -6.44 6.07 -2.52
C VAL A 203 -7.29 4.83 -2.24
N TYR A 204 -6.72 3.89 -1.47
CA TYR A 204 -7.39 2.71 -0.95
C TYR A 204 -6.80 2.33 0.43
N TRP A 205 -7.59 1.67 1.27
CA TRP A 205 -7.16 1.29 2.62
C TRP A 205 -6.43 -0.06 2.67
N TRP A 206 -6.88 -1.05 1.90
CA TRP A 206 -6.39 -2.43 2.00
C TRP A 206 -5.80 -2.96 0.69
N THR A 207 -6.55 -2.86 -0.40
CA THR A 207 -6.14 -3.31 -1.73
C THR A 207 -6.80 -2.42 -2.78
N PRO A 208 -6.16 -2.21 -3.94
CA PRO A 208 -6.80 -1.53 -5.07
C PRO A 208 -7.82 -2.42 -5.79
N ALA A 209 -7.82 -3.74 -5.56
CA ALA A 209 -8.73 -4.67 -6.21
C ALA A 209 -10.18 -4.51 -5.72
N ASP A 210 -11.14 -4.80 -6.61
CA ASP A 210 -12.55 -4.87 -6.26
C ASP A 210 -12.79 -6.06 -5.31
N LEU A 211 -13.12 -5.75 -4.06
CA LEU A 211 -13.45 -6.74 -3.04
C LEU A 211 -14.89 -7.25 -3.23
N GLY A 212 -15.14 -8.53 -2.95
CA GLY A 212 -16.47 -9.15 -3.00
C GLY A 212 -16.69 -10.02 -4.24
N GLY A 213 -16.56 -11.33 -4.04
CA GLY A 213 -16.51 -12.38 -5.07
C GLY A 213 -17.83 -12.78 -5.73
N GLU A 214 -18.62 -11.81 -6.21
CA GLU A 214 -19.85 -12.09 -6.98
C GLU A 214 -19.76 -11.67 -8.46
N LYS A 215 -18.67 -11.02 -8.90
CA LYS A 215 -18.60 -10.56 -10.31
C LYS A 215 -18.10 -11.62 -11.30
N GLU A 216 -17.21 -12.54 -10.91
CA GLU A 216 -16.67 -13.54 -11.85
C GLU A 216 -17.77 -14.42 -12.45
N ASN A 217 -18.70 -14.92 -11.64
CA ASN A 217 -19.78 -15.79 -12.15
C ASN A 217 -20.80 -15.05 -13.02
N ASN A 218 -21.05 -13.76 -12.79
CA ASN A 218 -21.97 -13.00 -13.63
C ASN A 218 -21.29 -12.54 -14.92
N LEU A 219 -20.00 -12.20 -14.87
CA LEU A 219 -19.23 -11.91 -16.08
C LEU A 219 -19.19 -13.15 -16.98
N GLU A 220 -18.85 -14.33 -16.47
CA GLU A 220 -18.82 -15.55 -17.28
C GLU A 220 -20.20 -15.91 -17.87
N ALA A 221 -21.28 -15.74 -17.10
CA ALA A 221 -22.64 -15.98 -17.59
C ALA A 221 -23.08 -14.95 -18.65
N ASP A 222 -22.76 -13.67 -18.45
CA ASP A 222 -23.04 -12.61 -19.43
C ASP A 222 -22.18 -12.80 -20.71
N ILE A 223 -20.94 -13.29 -20.55
CA ILE A 223 -20.00 -13.59 -21.64
C ILE A 223 -20.46 -14.79 -22.49
N GLU A 224 -21.01 -15.84 -21.87
CA GLU A 224 -21.54 -16.99 -22.60
C GLU A 224 -22.78 -16.64 -23.44
N GLU A 225 -23.65 -15.74 -22.98
CA GLU A 225 -24.81 -15.28 -23.76
C GLU A 225 -24.42 -14.38 -24.95
N GLU A 226 -23.43 -13.50 -24.81
CA GLU A 226 -22.94 -12.63 -25.89
C GLU A 226 -21.98 -13.30 -26.88
N SER A 227 -21.52 -14.52 -26.62
CA SER A 227 -20.58 -15.24 -27.50
C SER A 227 -21.20 -15.78 -28.80
N LYS A 228 -22.52 -15.62 -29.02
CA LYS A 228 -23.23 -16.20 -30.17
C LYS A 228 -23.20 -15.37 -31.47
N GLU A 229 -22.55 -14.22 -31.51
CA GLU A 229 -22.48 -13.41 -32.74
C GLU A 229 -21.04 -13.27 -33.29
N LYS A 230 -20.92 -13.69 -34.56
CA LYS A 230 -19.85 -13.54 -35.57
C LYS A 230 -18.38 -13.53 -35.08
N PRO A 231 -17.57 -14.52 -35.50
CA PRO A 231 -16.13 -14.47 -35.30
C PRO A 231 -15.47 -13.43 -36.22
N ASP A 232 -14.37 -12.83 -35.75
CA ASP A 232 -13.39 -12.01 -36.48
C ASP A 232 -13.58 -10.49 -36.67
N SER A 233 -14.34 -9.81 -35.82
CA SER A 233 -14.31 -8.34 -35.81
C SER A 233 -14.19 -7.74 -34.41
N ILE A 234 -13.42 -6.66 -34.31
CA ILE A 234 -13.56 -5.70 -33.21
C ILE A 234 -15.02 -5.19 -33.27
N SER A 235 -15.84 -5.54 -32.29
CA SER A 235 -17.21 -5.01 -32.19
C SER A 235 -17.19 -3.75 -31.33
N ILE A 236 -17.72 -2.67 -31.90
CA ILE A 236 -17.93 -1.43 -31.19
C ILE A 236 -19.38 -1.45 -30.72
N GLU A 237 -19.59 -1.43 -29.40
CA GLU A 237 -20.93 -1.52 -28.82
C GLU A 237 -21.29 -0.24 -28.04
N PRO A 238 -22.46 0.36 -28.29
CA PRO A 238 -22.93 1.52 -27.54
C PRO A 238 -23.31 1.16 -26.10
N GLY A 239 -22.90 1.97 -25.13
CA GLY A 239 -23.39 1.90 -23.75
C GLY A 239 -22.64 0.93 -22.83
N ILE A 240 -21.72 0.11 -23.34
CA ILE A 240 -20.79 -0.66 -22.51
C ILE A 240 -19.71 0.28 -21.92
N LYS A 241 -19.15 -0.07 -20.76
CA LYS A 241 -18.07 0.71 -20.12
C LYS A 241 -16.83 -0.15 -19.84
N THR A 242 -16.73 -1.25 -20.56
CA THR A 242 -15.74 -2.31 -20.38
C THR A 242 -15.22 -2.70 -21.74
N ILE A 243 -13.89 -2.87 -21.86
CA ILE A 243 -13.28 -3.49 -23.04
C ILE A 243 -13.22 -5.00 -22.75
N PHE A 244 -13.75 -5.81 -23.66
CA PHE A 244 -13.68 -7.27 -23.59
C PHE A 244 -12.69 -7.77 -24.64
N ILE A 245 -11.72 -8.58 -24.24
CA ILE A 245 -10.74 -9.17 -25.16
C ILE A 245 -10.76 -10.68 -24.93
N SER A 246 -11.15 -11.43 -25.96
CA SER A 246 -11.11 -12.88 -26.04
C SER A 246 -10.17 -13.29 -27.18
N SER A 247 -9.78 -14.57 -27.24
CA SER A 247 -9.08 -15.18 -28.38
C SER A 247 -9.79 -14.97 -29.72
N ASP A 248 -11.12 -14.81 -29.69
CA ASP A 248 -11.98 -14.74 -30.88
C ASP A 248 -12.48 -13.33 -31.20
N LYS A 249 -12.80 -12.53 -30.18
CA LYS A 249 -13.43 -11.21 -30.33
C LYS A 249 -12.84 -10.15 -29.41
N ILE A 250 -12.87 -8.90 -29.87
CA ILE A 250 -12.56 -7.72 -29.07
C ILE A 250 -13.82 -6.85 -29.08
N VAL A 251 -14.36 -6.52 -27.91
CA VAL A 251 -15.52 -5.62 -27.76
C VAL A 251 -15.03 -4.33 -27.11
N VAL A 252 -15.32 -3.18 -27.73
CA VAL A 252 -14.87 -1.86 -27.30
C VAL A 252 -16.07 -0.92 -27.17
N PRO A 253 -16.14 -0.05 -26.14
CA PRO A 253 -17.18 0.99 -26.06
C PRO A 253 -17.15 1.94 -27.26
N GLU A 254 -18.32 2.29 -27.80
CA GLU A 254 -18.42 3.34 -28.86
C GLU A 254 -17.91 4.70 -28.38
N GLU A 255 -18.01 4.99 -27.08
CA GLU A 255 -17.54 6.26 -26.52
C GLU A 255 -16.02 6.34 -26.35
N LEU A 256 -15.30 5.26 -26.66
CA LEU A 256 -13.84 5.19 -26.53
C LEU A 256 -13.17 5.47 -27.88
N ASP A 257 -12.57 6.66 -27.99
CA ASP A 257 -11.75 7.06 -29.14
C ASP A 257 -10.40 6.31 -29.08
N LEU A 258 -10.29 5.22 -29.83
CA LEU A 258 -9.08 4.41 -29.96
C LEU A 258 -8.27 4.86 -31.17
N ASP A 259 -6.98 5.12 -30.99
CA ASP A 259 -6.08 5.38 -32.10
C ASP A 259 -5.56 4.06 -32.73
N GLU A 260 -4.80 4.16 -33.84
CA GLU A 260 -4.22 2.98 -34.50
C GLU A 260 -3.31 2.17 -33.56
N ILE A 261 -2.62 2.83 -32.63
CA ILE A 261 -1.72 2.17 -31.68
C ILE A 261 -2.53 1.37 -30.66
N ASP A 262 -3.64 1.93 -30.18
CA ASP A 262 -4.53 1.25 -29.27
C ASP A 262 -5.13 -0.01 -29.90
N ILE A 263 -5.55 0.06 -31.17
CA ILE A 263 -6.08 -1.08 -31.92
C ILE A 263 -5.01 -2.17 -32.08
N ASP A 264 -3.79 -1.80 -32.49
CA ASP A 264 -2.65 -2.72 -32.60
C ASP A 264 -2.36 -3.44 -31.27
N TRP A 265 -2.49 -2.73 -30.15
CA TRP A 265 -2.33 -3.30 -28.82
C TRP A 265 -3.43 -4.31 -28.48
N LEU A 266 -4.69 -4.01 -28.80
CA LEU A 266 -5.82 -4.92 -28.58
C LEU A 266 -5.67 -6.20 -29.40
N ASP A 267 -5.28 -6.09 -30.67
CA ASP A 267 -5.00 -7.25 -31.53
C ASP A 267 -3.78 -8.05 -31.04
N SER A 268 -2.74 -7.37 -30.54
CA SER A 268 -1.60 -8.02 -29.89
C SER A 268 -2.03 -8.83 -28.67
N LEU A 269 -2.96 -8.32 -27.86
CA LEU A 269 -3.50 -9.06 -26.71
C LEU A 269 -4.39 -10.23 -27.15
N LYS A 270 -5.28 -10.05 -28.13
CA LYS A 270 -6.09 -11.13 -28.72
C LYS A 270 -5.20 -12.26 -29.26
N SER A 271 -4.16 -11.94 -30.01
CA SER A 271 -3.23 -12.94 -30.56
C SER A 271 -2.46 -13.70 -29.45
N LYS A 272 -2.09 -13.03 -28.36
CA LYS A 272 -1.49 -13.68 -27.18
C LYS A 272 -2.46 -14.56 -26.42
N LEU A 273 -3.74 -14.19 -26.35
CA LEU A 273 -4.79 -15.04 -25.78
C LEU A 273 -5.01 -16.29 -26.63
N LYS A 274 -5.03 -16.14 -27.95
CA LYS A 274 -5.14 -17.26 -28.88
C LYS A 274 -3.99 -18.27 -28.73
N GLN A 275 -2.76 -17.78 -28.50
CA GLN A 275 -1.60 -18.63 -28.19
C GLN A 275 -1.68 -19.37 -26.84
N LEU A 276 -2.59 -19.00 -25.94
CA LEU A 276 -2.82 -19.74 -24.68
C LEU A 276 -3.84 -20.87 -24.85
N GLU A 277 -4.64 -20.84 -25.92
CA GLU A 277 -5.60 -21.91 -26.26
C GLU A 277 -4.97 -23.03 -27.11
N ASP A 278 -3.89 -22.72 -27.83
CA ASP A 278 -3.05 -23.66 -28.59
C ASP A 278 -2.01 -24.39 -27.72
#